data_AF-A0AAJ5BYV8-F1
#
_entry.id   AF-A0AAJ5BYV8-F1
#
_cell.length_a   1.000
_cell.length_b   1.000
_cell.length_c   1.000
_cell.angle_alpha   90.00
_cell.angle_beta   90.00
_cell.angle_gamma   90.00
#
_symmetry.space_group_name_H-M   'P 1'
#
loop_
_entity.id
_entity.type
_entity.pdbx_description
1 polymer ?
#
loop_
_entity_poly.entity_id
_entity_poly.type
_entity_poly.pdbx_seq_one_letter_code
_entity_poly.pdbx_strand_id
1 'polypeptide(L)'
;MKKHSLFIIIALFFVQLLHAQDSTAVKADSLTFEAQRERVNHLLNERSRRFGEYDQSLEKKTGVFGLFKTKKDMQKSIDILRQVVLNDNNIFLETRKLLDLKDAQSERYQRLANEYDMQVSAYMKTITKLQNENDKLREELKSMESTDTGNGVLIYLAVIVIIALIILLIYQYNRHKPKKLTE
;
A
#
# COMPACT_ATOMS: atom_id res chain seq x y z
N MET A 1 7.94 18.09 35.37
CA MET A 1 7.57 19.01 34.26
C MET A 1 8.37 18.79 32.97
N LYS A 2 9.72 18.65 33.01
CA LYS A 2 10.55 18.46 31.79
C LYS A 2 10.26 17.17 30.99
N LYS A 3 9.91 16.06 31.65
CA LYS A 3 9.61 14.76 30.97
C LYS A 3 8.31 14.79 30.15
N HIS A 4 7.25 15.45 30.65
CA HIS A 4 6.00 15.61 29.90
C HIS A 4 6.16 16.56 28.70
N SER A 5 6.99 17.60 28.84
CA SER A 5 7.34 18.48 27.72
C SER A 5 8.09 17.73 26.60
N LEU A 6 8.99 16.80 26.94
CA LEU A 6 9.70 15.98 25.95
C LEU A 6 8.73 15.04 25.19
N PHE A 7 7.79 14.42 25.90
CA PHE A 7 6.80 13.52 25.30
C PHE A 7 5.86 14.26 24.33
N ILE A 8 5.46 15.49 24.66
CA ILE A 8 4.63 16.34 23.79
C ILE A 8 5.39 16.72 22.52
N ILE A 9 6.68 17.04 22.62
CA ILE A 9 7.51 17.37 21.46
C ILE A 9 7.68 16.15 20.53
N ILE A 10 7.89 14.96 21.10
CA ILE A 10 8.00 13.72 20.32
C ILE A 10 6.66 13.40 19.62
N ALA A 11 5.53 13.59 20.30
CA ALA A 11 4.21 13.39 19.72
C ALA A 11 3.93 14.38 18.58
N LEU A 12 4.29 15.66 18.73
CA LEU A 12 4.19 16.67 17.68
C LEU A 12 5.07 16.35 16.47
N PHE A 13 6.27 15.82 16.69
CA PHE A 13 7.16 15.39 15.62
C PHE A 13 6.59 14.19 14.84
N PHE A 14 5.93 13.26 15.54
CA PHE A 14 5.25 12.13 14.91
C PHE A 14 4.03 12.56 14.06
N VAL A 15 3.26 13.56 14.52
CA VAL A 15 2.15 14.12 13.75
C VAL A 15 2.63 14.80 12.46
N GLN A 16 3.76 15.52 12.52
CA GLN A 16 4.35 16.13 11.33
C GLN A 16 4.90 15.09 10.34
N LEU A 17 5.42 13.96 10.83
CA LEU A 17 5.88 12.86 9.98
C LEU A 17 4.71 12.16 9.25
N LEU A 18 3.56 12.01 9.92
CA LEU A 18 2.35 11.42 9.34
C LEU A 18 1.74 12.30 8.23
N HIS A 19 1.89 13.62 8.28
CA HIS A 19 1.42 14.54 7.23
C HIS A 19 2.40 14.67 6.04
N ALA A 20 3.64 14.20 6.19
CA ALA A 20 4.65 14.25 5.12
C ALA A 20 4.53 13.11 4.09
N GLN A 21 3.76 12.05 4.38
CA GLN A 21 3.51 10.95 3.44
C GLN A 21 2.41 11.24 2.42
N ASP A 22 1.88 12.46 2.39
CA ASP A 22 0.77 12.86 1.54
C ASP A 22 1.26 13.15 0.10
N SER A 23 1.79 12.10 -0.54
CA SER A 23 1.93 11.87 -1.99
C SER A 23 2.25 13.12 -2.81
N THR A 24 3.42 13.72 -2.55
CA THR A 24 3.94 14.86 -3.34
C THR A 24 4.00 14.56 -4.83
N ALA A 25 4.30 13.31 -5.22
CA ALA A 25 4.30 12.86 -6.60
C ALA A 25 2.89 12.83 -7.24
N VAL A 26 1.88 12.29 -6.52
CA VAL A 26 0.49 12.23 -7.04
C VAL A 26 -0.13 13.63 -7.16
N LYS A 27 0.16 14.52 -6.21
CA LYS A 27 -0.28 15.92 -6.27
C LYS A 27 0.42 16.70 -7.39
N ALA A 28 1.71 16.46 -7.62
CA ALA A 28 2.45 17.06 -8.72
C ALA A 28 1.93 16.61 -10.09
N ASP A 29 1.63 15.32 -10.27
CA ASP A 29 1.06 14.79 -11.51
C ASP A 29 -0.36 15.28 -11.77
N SER A 30 -1.17 15.46 -10.71
CA SER A 30 -2.49 16.09 -10.84
C SER A 30 -2.40 17.55 -11.30
N LEU A 31 -1.39 18.29 -10.83
CA LEU A 31 -1.14 19.67 -11.24
C LEU A 31 -0.70 19.76 -12.70
N THR A 32 0.17 18.85 -13.17
CA THR A 32 0.63 18.83 -14.56
C THR A 32 -0.47 18.43 -15.53
N PHE A 33 -1.30 17.44 -15.15
CA PHE A 33 -2.46 17.02 -15.94
C PHE A 33 -3.49 18.16 -16.07
N GLU A 34 -3.87 18.81 -14.97
CA GLU A 34 -4.87 19.88 -15.02
C GLU A 34 -4.36 21.10 -15.78
N ALA A 35 -3.09 21.47 -15.62
CA ALA A 35 -2.49 22.55 -16.42
C ALA A 35 -2.45 22.21 -17.92
N GLN A 36 -2.24 20.94 -18.29
CA GLN A 36 -2.30 20.48 -19.68
C GLN A 36 -3.74 20.53 -20.22
N ARG A 37 -4.72 20.15 -19.40
CA ARG A 37 -6.14 20.21 -19.76
C ARG A 37 -6.62 21.64 -19.98
N GLU A 38 -6.18 22.57 -19.14
CA GLU A 38 -6.46 23.99 -19.29
C GLU A 38 -5.93 24.52 -20.64
N ARG A 39 -4.69 24.15 -21.02
CA ARG A 39 -4.13 24.50 -22.34
C ARG A 39 -4.99 24.00 -23.50
N VAL A 40 -5.44 22.74 -23.44
CA VAL A 40 -6.34 22.19 -24.47
C VAL A 40 -7.65 22.98 -24.53
N ASN A 41 -8.26 23.28 -23.38
CA ASN A 41 -9.49 24.05 -23.32
C ASN A 41 -9.31 25.47 -23.87
N HIS A 42 -8.17 26.11 -23.60
CA HIS A 42 -7.84 27.40 -24.19
C HIS A 42 -7.80 27.33 -25.73
N LEU A 43 -7.10 26.35 -26.29
CA LEU A 43 -7.03 26.16 -27.74
C LEU A 43 -8.40 25.87 -28.36
N LEU A 44 -9.23 25.06 -27.69
CA LEU A 44 -10.62 24.79 -28.11
C LEU A 44 -11.48 26.06 -28.13
N ASN A 45 -11.34 26.92 -27.12
CA ASN A 45 -12.01 28.21 -27.07
C ASN A 45 -11.54 29.14 -28.20
N GLU A 46 -10.23 29.20 -28.46
CA GLU A 46 -9.68 29.96 -29.59
C GLU A 46 -10.20 29.45 -30.93
N ARG A 47 -10.31 28.12 -31.09
CA ARG A 47 -10.88 27.49 -32.29
C ARG A 47 -12.32 27.92 -32.48
N SER A 48 -13.14 27.83 -31.43
CA SER A 48 -14.55 28.22 -31.48
C SER A 48 -14.70 29.69 -31.88
N ARG A 49 -13.89 30.57 -31.30
CA ARG A 49 -13.88 32.01 -31.63
C ARG A 49 -13.51 32.25 -33.10
N ARG A 50 -12.42 31.65 -33.58
CA ARG A 50 -11.95 31.79 -34.97
C ARG A 50 -12.92 31.20 -35.98
N PHE A 51 -13.59 30.11 -35.63
CA PHE A 51 -14.63 29.53 -36.48
C PHE A 51 -15.85 30.45 -36.58
N GLY A 52 -16.24 31.12 -35.49
CA GLY A 52 -17.26 32.18 -35.54
C GLY A 52 -16.84 33.37 -36.41
N GLU A 53 -15.57 33.81 -36.35
CA GLU A 53 -15.04 34.85 -37.24
C GLU A 53 -15.05 34.42 -38.72
N TYR A 54 -14.77 33.15 -38.99
CA TYR A 54 -14.83 32.58 -40.33
C TYR A 54 -16.25 32.63 -40.87
N ASP A 55 -17.22 32.19 -40.08
CA ASP A 55 -18.64 32.20 -40.46
C ASP A 55 -19.13 33.62 -40.80
N GLN A 56 -18.81 34.61 -39.95
CA GLN A 56 -19.08 36.03 -40.24
C GLN A 56 -18.37 36.53 -41.50
N SER A 57 -17.15 36.05 -41.78
CA SER A 57 -16.42 36.42 -43.00
C SER A 57 -17.08 35.84 -44.27
N LEU A 58 -17.81 34.72 -44.14
CA LEU A 58 -18.56 34.14 -45.23
C LEU A 58 -19.80 34.96 -45.60
N GLU A 59 -20.38 35.69 -44.67
CA GLU A 59 -21.55 36.54 -44.96
C GLU A 59 -21.16 37.91 -45.52
N LYS A 60 -19.94 38.37 -45.22
CA LYS A 60 -19.46 39.70 -45.62
C LYS A 60 -19.26 39.83 -47.13
N LYS A 61 -19.94 40.81 -47.74
CA LYS A 61 -19.85 41.15 -49.17
C LYS A 61 -19.53 42.64 -49.30
N THR A 62 -18.30 42.98 -49.71
CA THR A 62 -17.87 44.39 -49.89
C THR A 62 -17.70 44.80 -51.35
N GLY A 63 -18.09 43.93 -52.31
CA GLY A 63 -18.04 44.24 -53.73
C GLY A 63 -19.03 45.33 -54.13
N VAL A 64 -19.02 45.73 -55.40
CA VAL A 64 -19.87 46.82 -55.92
C VAL A 64 -21.35 46.58 -55.50
N PHE A 65 -21.90 47.52 -54.72
CA PHE A 65 -23.21 47.49 -54.04
C PHE A 65 -23.46 46.41 -52.97
N GLY A 66 -22.43 45.75 -52.44
CA GLY A 66 -22.59 44.67 -51.45
C GLY A 66 -23.21 43.39 -52.01
N LEU A 67 -23.35 43.30 -53.34
CA LEU A 67 -23.97 42.17 -54.03
C LEU A 67 -23.02 40.97 -54.17
N PHE A 68 -21.72 41.24 -54.26
CA PHE A 68 -20.68 40.24 -54.53
C PHE A 68 -19.56 40.30 -53.50
N LYS A 69 -18.84 39.18 -53.31
CA LYS A 69 -17.61 39.14 -52.51
C LYS A 69 -16.43 39.64 -53.33
N THR A 70 -15.56 40.43 -52.70
CA THR A 70 -14.29 40.80 -53.33
C THR A 70 -13.23 39.71 -53.14
N LYS A 71 -12.18 39.73 -53.96
CA LYS A 71 -10.99 38.87 -53.75
C LYS A 71 -10.41 39.05 -52.34
N LYS A 72 -10.43 40.27 -51.81
CA LYS A 72 -9.94 40.59 -50.45
C LYS A 72 -10.79 39.93 -49.37
N ASP A 73 -12.12 39.92 -49.52
CA ASP A 73 -13.03 39.23 -48.60
C ASP A 73 -12.78 37.71 -48.59
N MET A 74 -12.57 37.12 -49.77
CA MET A 74 -12.24 35.70 -49.90
C MET A 74 -10.88 35.36 -49.29
N GLN A 75 -9.86 36.18 -49.55
CA GLN A 75 -8.52 36.00 -48.96
C GLN A 75 -8.58 36.05 -47.42
N LYS A 76 -9.33 37.00 -46.85
CA LYS A 76 -9.53 37.06 -45.39
C LYS A 76 -10.20 35.79 -44.86
N SER A 77 -11.22 35.27 -45.55
CA SER A 77 -11.90 34.03 -45.15
C SER A 77 -10.93 32.84 -45.17
N ILE A 78 -10.10 32.73 -46.21
CA ILE A 78 -9.07 31.69 -46.34
C ILE A 78 -8.00 31.84 -45.25
N ASP A 79 -7.59 33.06 -44.92
CA ASP A 79 -6.62 33.32 -43.86
C ASP A 79 -7.15 32.86 -42.50
N ILE A 80 -8.42 33.16 -42.18
CA ILE A 80 -9.05 32.69 -40.93
C ILE A 80 -9.11 31.15 -40.92
N LEU A 81 -9.54 30.53 -42.03
CA LEU A 81 -9.60 29.08 -42.14
C LEU A 81 -8.22 28.42 -41.93
N ARG A 82 -7.16 29.01 -42.51
CA ARG A 82 -5.78 28.55 -42.28
C ARG A 82 -5.42 28.60 -40.79
N GLN A 83 -5.78 29.67 -40.10
CA GLN A 83 -5.53 29.80 -38.66
C GLN A 83 -6.32 28.78 -37.84
N VAL A 84 -7.56 28.46 -38.25
CA VAL A 84 -8.34 27.37 -37.64
C VAL A 84 -7.61 26.03 -37.79
N VAL A 85 -7.14 25.70 -38.99
CA VAL A 85 -6.40 24.44 -39.24
C VAL A 85 -5.10 24.37 -38.43
N LEU A 86 -4.35 25.47 -38.34
CA LEU A 86 -3.15 25.51 -37.50
C LEU A 86 -3.49 25.31 -36.02
N ASN A 87 -4.59 25.88 -35.55
CA ASN A 87 -5.05 25.67 -34.19
C ASN A 87 -5.50 24.22 -33.95
N ASP A 88 -6.20 23.61 -34.92
CA ASP A 88 -6.61 22.20 -34.85
C ASP A 88 -5.39 21.28 -34.70
N ASN A 89 -4.29 21.55 -35.42
CA ASN A 89 -3.03 20.82 -35.25
C ASN A 89 -2.47 20.97 -33.83
N ASN A 90 -2.50 22.17 -33.26
CA ASN A 90 -2.06 22.40 -31.88
C ASN A 90 -2.96 21.66 -30.88
N ILE A 91 -4.28 21.68 -31.08
CA ILE A 91 -5.24 20.92 -30.27
C ILE A 91 -4.89 19.43 -30.31
N PHE A 92 -4.60 18.87 -31.48
CA PHE A 92 -4.22 17.46 -31.59
C PHE A 92 -2.94 17.14 -30.81
N LEU A 93 -1.91 17.99 -30.93
CA LEU A 93 -0.65 17.79 -30.20
C LEU A 93 -0.85 17.86 -28.69
N GLU A 94 -1.56 18.87 -28.20
CA GLU A 94 -1.77 19.05 -26.75
C GLU A 94 -2.74 18.00 -26.18
N THR A 95 -3.73 17.55 -26.96
CA THR A 95 -4.63 16.47 -26.54
C THR A 95 -3.90 15.13 -26.48
N ARG A 96 -2.98 14.86 -27.42
CA ARG A 96 -2.14 13.67 -27.37
C ARG A 96 -1.27 13.66 -26.12
N LYS A 97 -0.60 14.77 -25.80
CA LYS A 97 0.17 14.90 -24.55
C LYS A 97 -0.70 14.65 -23.32
N LEU A 98 -1.94 15.15 -23.32
CA LEU A 98 -2.88 14.93 -22.22
C LEU A 98 -3.24 13.44 -22.05
N LEU A 99 -3.43 12.71 -23.15
CA LEU A 99 -3.66 11.26 -23.14
C LEU A 99 -2.43 10.52 -22.63
N ASP A 100 -1.24 10.86 -23.12
CA ASP A 100 0.02 10.23 -22.69
C ASP A 100 0.23 10.39 -21.17
N LEU A 101 -0.07 11.57 -20.61
CA LEU A 101 -0.01 11.80 -19.16
C LEU A 101 -1.01 10.92 -18.40
N LYS A 102 -2.24 10.78 -18.91
CA LYS A 102 -3.27 9.94 -18.29
C LYS A 102 -2.88 8.45 -18.31
N ASP A 103 -2.35 7.98 -19.44
CA ASP A 103 -1.93 6.59 -19.59
C ASP A 103 -0.76 6.27 -18.67
N ALA A 104 0.23 7.18 -18.57
CA ALA A 104 1.34 7.07 -17.63
C ALA A 104 0.85 7.00 -16.17
N GLN A 105 -0.12 7.84 -15.81
CA GLN A 105 -0.73 7.82 -14.48
C GLN A 105 -1.44 6.48 -14.20
N SER A 106 -2.20 5.96 -15.17
CA SER A 106 -2.89 4.67 -15.04
C SER A 106 -1.89 3.51 -14.88
N GLU A 107 -0.81 3.50 -15.66
CA GLU A 107 0.23 2.47 -15.56
C GLU A 107 0.95 2.51 -14.20
N ARG A 108 1.20 3.72 -13.66
CA ARG A 108 1.76 3.89 -12.32
C ARG A 108 0.84 3.31 -11.25
N TYR A 109 -0.47 3.60 -11.30
CA TYR A 109 -1.43 3.03 -10.35
C TYR A 109 -1.52 1.52 -10.44
N GLN A 110 -1.52 0.95 -11.64
CA GLN A 110 -1.51 -0.49 -11.82
C GLN A 110 -0.26 -1.13 -11.21
N ARG A 111 0.92 -0.53 -11.45
CA ARG A 111 2.17 -1.01 -10.83
C ARG A 111 2.14 -0.94 -9.32
N LEU A 112 1.64 0.17 -8.76
CA LEU A 112 1.53 0.34 -7.32
C LEU A 112 0.57 -0.68 -6.69
N ALA A 113 -0.57 -0.94 -7.33
CA ALA A 113 -1.51 -1.97 -6.88
C ALA A 113 -0.86 -3.37 -6.89
N ASN A 114 -0.15 -3.72 -7.96
CA ASN A 114 0.58 -4.99 -8.05
C ASN A 114 1.68 -5.09 -6.99
N GLU A 115 2.40 -4.01 -6.72
CA GLU A 115 3.43 -3.96 -5.68
C GLU A 115 2.84 -4.16 -4.29
N TYR A 116 1.72 -3.52 -3.97
CA TYR A 116 1.00 -3.76 -2.72
C TYR A 116 0.51 -5.20 -2.59
N ASP A 117 -0.06 -5.77 -3.66
CA ASP A 117 -0.54 -7.16 -3.64
C ASP A 117 0.60 -8.16 -3.38
N MET A 118 1.77 -7.94 -4.00
CA MET A 118 2.98 -8.72 -3.72
C MET A 118 3.44 -8.57 -2.26
N GLN A 119 3.46 -7.34 -1.73
CA GLN A 119 3.84 -7.10 -0.34
C GLN A 119 2.87 -7.77 0.65
N VAL A 120 1.56 -7.61 0.44
CA VAL A 120 0.52 -8.25 1.25
C VAL A 120 0.65 -9.76 1.21
N SER A 121 0.85 -10.34 0.03
CA SER A 121 1.07 -11.78 -0.13
C SER A 121 2.33 -12.27 0.60
N ALA A 122 3.43 -11.51 0.55
CA ALA A 122 4.66 -11.82 1.27
C ALA A 122 4.48 -11.74 2.79
N TYR A 123 3.75 -10.74 3.29
CA TYR A 123 3.41 -10.64 4.71
C TYR A 123 2.50 -11.78 5.15
N MET A 124 1.49 -12.14 4.37
CA MET A 124 0.61 -13.27 4.66
C MET A 124 1.40 -14.57 4.78
N LYS A 125 2.34 -14.82 3.86
CA LYS A 125 3.24 -15.96 3.92
C LYS A 125 4.11 -15.96 5.18
N THR A 126 4.60 -14.79 5.58
CA THR A 126 5.42 -14.64 6.80
C THR A 126 4.58 -14.91 8.06
N ILE A 127 3.38 -14.35 8.12
CA ILE A 127 2.43 -14.58 9.22
C ILE A 127 2.10 -16.07 9.33
N THR A 128 1.82 -16.74 8.20
CA THR A 128 1.52 -18.18 8.17
C THR A 128 2.70 -19.01 8.69
N LYS A 129 3.93 -18.65 8.31
CA LYS A 129 5.13 -19.32 8.84
C LYS A 129 5.25 -19.14 10.35
N LEU A 130 5.06 -17.93 10.84
CA LEU A 130 5.11 -17.64 12.28
C LEU A 130 4.03 -18.38 13.06
N GLN A 131 2.83 -18.50 12.50
CA GLN A 131 1.74 -19.29 13.09
C GLN A 131 2.13 -20.76 13.19
N ASN A 132 2.62 -21.36 12.10
CA ASN A 132 3.07 -22.75 12.09
C ASN A 132 4.21 -23.02 13.09
N GLU A 133 5.18 -22.10 13.20
CA GLU A 133 6.25 -22.20 14.19
C GLU A 133 5.71 -22.08 15.62
N ASN A 134 4.74 -21.19 15.87
CA ASN A 134 4.12 -21.06 17.18
C ASN A 134 3.36 -22.33 17.57
N ASP A 135 2.60 -22.92 16.64
CA ASP A 135 1.85 -24.15 16.86
C ASP A 135 2.79 -25.32 17.15
N LYS A 136 3.91 -25.43 16.41
CA LYS A 136 4.94 -26.42 16.67
C LYS A 136 5.57 -26.27 18.05
N LEU A 137 5.93 -25.05 18.45
CA LEU A 137 6.50 -24.77 19.78
C LEU A 137 5.51 -25.12 20.90
N ARG A 138 4.21 -24.84 20.70
CA ARG A 138 3.16 -25.23 21.65
C ARG A 138 3.02 -26.75 21.76
N GLU A 139 3.10 -27.46 20.64
CA GLU A 139 3.07 -28.92 20.63
C GLU A 139 4.31 -29.52 21.33
N GLU A 140 5.50 -28.98 21.06
CA GLU A 140 6.74 -29.37 21.74
C GLU A 140 6.65 -29.15 23.26
N LEU A 141 6.17 -27.99 23.70
CA LEU A 141 5.94 -27.71 25.13
C LEU A 141 4.97 -28.71 25.78
N LYS A 142 3.84 -28.99 25.13
CA LYS A 142 2.85 -29.97 25.62
C LYS A 142 3.44 -31.37 25.69
N SER A 143 4.29 -31.74 24.72
CA SER A 143 4.98 -33.03 24.70
C SER A 143 5.96 -33.16 25.87
N MET A 144 6.73 -32.11 26.17
CA MET A 144 7.66 -32.06 27.30
C MET A 144 6.94 -32.14 28.66
N GLU A 145 5.84 -31.40 28.83
CA GLU A 145 5.02 -31.45 30.05
C GLU A 145 4.40 -32.84 30.29
N SER A 146 3.99 -33.53 29.22
CA SER A 146 3.46 -34.90 29.31
C SER A 146 4.52 -35.95 29.65
N THR A 147 5.78 -35.74 29.26
CA THR A 147 6.89 -36.66 29.62
C THR A 147 7.37 -36.46 31.06
N ASP A 148 7.31 -35.24 31.59
CA ASP A 148 7.81 -34.94 32.94
C ASP A 148 6.86 -35.47 34.04
N THR A 149 5.54 -35.44 33.77
CA THR A 149 4.53 -35.94 34.71
C THR A 149 4.55 -37.47 34.87
N GLY A 150 4.93 -38.23 33.83
CA GLY A 150 5.02 -39.70 33.89
C GLY A 150 6.21 -40.21 34.73
N ASN A 151 7.35 -39.51 34.68
CA ASN A 151 8.56 -39.92 35.40
C ASN A 151 8.44 -39.68 36.92
N GLY A 152 7.76 -38.61 37.34
CA GLY A 152 7.53 -38.32 38.76
C GLY A 152 6.77 -39.45 39.48
N VAL A 153 5.73 -40.01 38.86
CA VAL A 153 4.92 -41.10 39.44
C VAL A 153 5.74 -42.39 39.59
N LEU A 154 6.58 -42.71 38.60
CA LEU A 154 7.47 -43.89 38.66
C LEU A 154 8.54 -43.75 39.75
N ILE A 155 9.10 -42.54 39.93
CA ILE A 155 10.07 -42.27 40.99
C ILE A 155 9.42 -42.39 42.38
N TYR A 156 8.22 -41.83 42.58
CA TYR A 156 7.49 -41.98 43.83
C TYR A 156 7.17 -43.46 44.14
N LEU A 157 6.77 -44.23 43.14
CA LEU A 157 6.52 -45.66 43.29
C LEU A 157 7.79 -46.44 43.65
N ALA A 158 8.92 -46.13 43.01
CA ALA A 158 10.21 -46.74 43.33
C ALA A 158 10.67 -46.46 44.77
N VAL A 159 10.46 -45.23 45.26
CA VAL A 159 10.78 -44.85 46.65
C VAL A 159 9.94 -45.64 47.65
N ILE A 160 8.64 -45.82 47.39
CA ILE A 160 7.74 -46.61 48.24
C ILE A 160 8.21 -48.07 48.32
N VAL A 161 8.59 -48.67 47.18
CA VAL A 161 9.10 -50.05 47.14
C VAL A 161 10.39 -50.19 47.94
N ILE A 162 11.32 -49.24 47.83
CA ILE A 162 12.58 -49.24 48.58
C ILE A 162 12.31 -49.17 50.10
N ILE A 163 11.42 -48.29 50.53
CA ILE A 163 11.04 -48.17 51.96
C ILE A 163 10.43 -49.47 52.46
N ALA A 164 9.52 -50.08 51.69
CA ALA A 164 8.91 -51.37 52.06
C ALA A 164 9.96 -52.48 52.21
N LEU A 165 10.96 -52.55 51.31
CA LEU A 165 12.06 -53.50 51.40
C LEU A 165 12.94 -53.27 52.63
N ILE A 166 13.24 -52.01 52.97
CA ILE A 166 14.01 -51.66 54.17
C ILE A 166 13.27 -52.10 55.43
N ILE A 167 11.96 -51.85 55.52
CA ILE A 167 11.13 -52.27 56.65
C ILE A 167 11.14 -53.81 56.78
N LEU A 168 11.02 -54.52 55.66
CA LEU A 168 11.03 -55.98 55.63
C LEU A 168 12.39 -56.55 56.07
N LEU A 169 13.49 -55.94 55.65
CA LEU A 169 14.84 -56.29 56.10
C LEU A 169 15.04 -56.05 57.60
N ILE A 170 14.57 -54.92 58.14
CA ILE A 170 14.63 -54.62 59.58
C ILE A 170 13.79 -55.64 60.37
N TYR A 171 12.61 -55.98 59.86
CA TYR A 171 11.73 -56.97 60.48
C TYR A 171 12.39 -58.36 60.52
N GLN A 172 12.98 -58.82 59.41
CA GLN A 172 13.72 -60.08 59.38
C GLN A 172 14.95 -60.06 60.30
N TYR A 173 15.72 -58.96 60.27
CA TYR A 173 16.89 -58.81 61.13
C TYR A 173 16.52 -58.90 62.62
N ASN A 174 15.43 -58.27 63.05
CA ASN A 174 14.95 -58.34 64.43
C ASN A 174 14.37 -59.72 64.79
N ARG A 175 13.77 -60.45 63.82
CA ARG A 175 13.28 -61.81 64.04
C ARG A 175 14.41 -62.84 64.18
N HIS A 176 15.56 -62.59 63.57
CA HIS A 176 16.74 -63.45 63.63
C HIS A 176 17.78 -63.07 64.69
N LYS A 177 17.50 -62.09 65.58
CA LYS A 177 18.37 -61.85 66.74
C LYS A 177 18.28 -63.06 67.69
N PRO A 178 19.39 -63.78 67.96
CA PRO A 178 19.37 -64.81 68.98
C PRO A 178 19.09 -64.16 70.34
N LYS A 179 18.19 -64.76 71.13
CA LYS A 179 17.96 -64.39 72.53
C LYS A 179 19.31 -64.31 73.23
N LYS A 180 19.68 -63.12 73.73
CA LYS A 180 20.77 -63.01 74.70
C LYS A 180 20.33 -63.77 75.95
N LEU A 181 21.04 -64.85 76.26
CA LEU A 181 20.96 -65.55 77.54
C LEU A 181 21.47 -64.57 78.60
N THR A 182 20.60 -64.23 79.55
CA THR A 182 20.98 -63.61 80.81
C THR A 182 21.60 -64.67 81.71
N GLU A 183 22.88 -64.51 82.04
CA GLU A 183 23.46 -64.74 83.36
C GLU A 183 24.76 -63.92 83.48
#